data_AF-A0A9E3X8A1-F1
#
_entry.id   AF-A0A9E3X8A1-F1
#
_cell.length_a   1.000
_cell.length_b   1.000
_cell.length_c   1.000
_cell.angle_alpha   90.00
_cell.angle_beta   90.00
_cell.angle_gamma   90.00
#
_symmetry.space_group_name_H-M   'P 1'
#
loop_
_entity.id
_entity.type
_entity.pdbx_description
1 polymer ?
#
loop_
_entity_poly.entity_id
_entity_poly.type
_entity_poly.pdbx_seq_one_letter_code
_entity_poly.pdbx_strand_id
1 'polypeptide(L)'
;ICLRLPGHGTAPGALVAVRHADWSRAVAFAAEMVLQKLRENGGGRFAVGGFSTGGALTLQYTLQAIRDNRTVPDQLFLFSPAIAVTPVAFLANWHKLVAWLPFYEKFRWTDITREDDPFKYKSFPKNAADQIHLLTKANRSLAQEVSADPALRIKMPPMLAFQSPVDATVRASALVDLFNQLGNAHSELVWFDINYAYAGRVTEKKISTLTPDSLNHAYAIYRLIFASNRNQTEQPGAPVKCYASERQPQNPELNLREMPDLQPLSWPARAFALSHVCIPISPNDPVYGEYASLGEIPLNGLSGEKGVLDDLADDTAEFQRIRYNPFFAWIKQRIEYAVNH
;
A
#
# COMPACT_ATOMS: atom_id res chain seq x y z
N ILE A 1 13.25 -12.00 -8.10
CA ILE A 1 13.09 -13.01 -7.01
C ILE A 1 11.83 -12.65 -6.25
N CYS A 2 10.92 -13.61 -6.00
CA CYS A 2 9.76 -13.40 -5.12
C CYS A 2 10.03 -14.12 -3.80
N LEU A 3 10.13 -13.37 -2.70
CA LEU A 3 10.56 -13.90 -1.41
C LEU A 3 9.36 -14.32 -0.56
N ARG A 4 9.37 -15.57 -0.07
CA ARG A 4 8.50 -16.00 1.01
C ARG A 4 9.13 -15.65 2.35
N LEU A 5 8.52 -14.73 3.09
CA LEU A 5 9.04 -14.27 4.38
C LEU A 5 8.97 -15.37 5.45
N PRO A 6 9.91 -15.39 6.40
CA PRO A 6 9.82 -16.24 7.59
C PRO A 6 8.43 -16.17 8.25
N GLY A 7 7.87 -17.33 8.57
CA GLY A 7 6.55 -17.49 9.17
C GLY A 7 5.35 -17.35 8.21
N HIS A 8 5.56 -17.03 6.93
CA HIS A 8 4.50 -16.91 5.93
C HIS A 8 4.42 -18.15 5.02
N GLY A 9 3.22 -18.46 4.50
CA GLY A 9 3.02 -19.61 3.58
C GLY A 9 3.33 -20.98 4.22
N THR A 10 3.16 -21.07 5.53
CA THR A 10 3.18 -22.30 6.37
C THR A 10 1.88 -22.38 7.18
N ALA A 11 1.91 -22.15 8.50
CA ALA A 11 0.73 -22.00 9.37
C ALA A 11 0.75 -20.66 10.13
N PRO A 12 -0.43 -20.10 10.52
CA PRO A 12 -0.48 -18.85 11.29
C PRO A 12 0.38 -18.88 12.57
N GLY A 13 0.52 -20.07 13.18
CA GLY A 13 1.32 -20.27 14.39
C GLY A 13 2.81 -19.91 14.24
N ALA A 14 3.33 -19.93 13.02
CA ALA A 14 4.72 -19.57 12.75
C ALA A 14 5.00 -18.07 12.93
N LEU A 15 3.97 -17.21 12.85
CA LEU A 15 4.09 -15.77 13.06
C LEU A 15 4.13 -15.37 14.54
N VAL A 16 3.84 -16.29 15.46
CA VAL A 16 3.73 -15.95 16.88
C VAL A 16 5.09 -15.78 17.56
N ALA A 17 6.18 -16.21 16.92
CA ALA A 17 7.55 -16.07 17.43
C ALA A 17 8.49 -15.33 16.46
N VAL A 18 7.97 -14.87 15.32
CA VAL A 18 8.78 -14.19 14.32
C VAL A 18 9.22 -12.81 14.80
N ARG A 19 10.37 -12.33 14.33
CA ARG A 19 10.84 -10.96 14.54
C ARG A 19 10.91 -10.23 13.21
N HIS A 20 10.65 -8.93 13.20
CA HIS A 20 10.81 -8.14 11.97
C HIS A 20 12.25 -8.21 11.45
N ALA A 21 13.25 -8.37 12.33
CA ALA A 21 14.64 -8.59 11.96
C ALA A 21 14.85 -9.86 11.12
N ASP A 22 14.05 -10.90 11.30
CA ASP A 22 14.12 -12.12 10.48
C ASP A 22 13.64 -11.84 9.06
N TRP A 23 12.58 -11.04 8.94
CA TRP A 23 12.09 -10.55 7.64
C TRP A 23 13.11 -9.64 6.95
N SER A 24 13.71 -8.69 7.68
CA SER A 24 14.71 -7.77 7.14
C SER A 24 15.95 -8.54 6.63
N ARG A 25 16.42 -9.55 7.37
CA ARG A 25 17.52 -10.41 6.93
C ARG A 25 17.16 -11.22 5.68
N ALA A 26 15.94 -11.74 5.61
CA ALA A 26 15.48 -12.47 4.42
C ALA A 26 15.43 -11.56 3.19
N VAL A 27 14.99 -10.31 3.33
CA VAL A 27 14.99 -9.32 2.24
C VAL A 27 16.41 -8.94 1.82
N ALA A 28 17.31 -8.69 2.78
CA ALA A 28 18.71 -8.40 2.48
C ALA A 28 19.38 -9.58 1.73
N PHE A 29 19.14 -10.81 2.18
CA PHE A 29 19.64 -12.00 1.50
C PHE A 29 19.10 -12.12 0.07
N ALA A 30 17.79 -11.90 -0.14
CA ALA A 30 17.19 -11.92 -1.47
C ALA A 30 17.77 -10.83 -2.38
N ALA A 31 18.02 -9.62 -1.86
CA ALA A 31 18.65 -8.54 -2.60
C ALA A 31 20.08 -8.92 -3.02
N GLU A 32 20.89 -9.48 -2.12
CA GLU A 32 22.24 -9.96 -2.45
C GLU A 32 22.22 -11.03 -3.55
N MET A 33 21.25 -11.95 -3.51
CA MET A 33 21.08 -12.95 -4.59
C MET A 33 20.76 -12.30 -5.94
N VAL A 34 19.93 -11.25 -5.96
CA VAL A 34 19.65 -10.50 -7.21
C VAL A 34 20.91 -9.80 -7.70
N LEU A 35 21.60 -9.08 -6.82
CA LEU A 35 22.83 -8.36 -7.16
C LEU A 35 23.93 -9.30 -7.66
N GLN A 36 24.06 -10.49 -7.06
CA GLN A 36 24.97 -11.53 -7.54
C GLN A 36 24.63 -11.95 -8.97
N LYS A 37 23.35 -12.26 -9.25
CA LYS A 37 22.92 -12.63 -10.60
C LYS A 37 23.15 -11.53 -11.63
N LEU A 38 22.95 -10.26 -11.25
CA LEU A 38 23.25 -9.12 -12.11
C LEU A 38 24.75 -9.06 -12.44
N ARG A 39 25.63 -9.27 -11.46
CA ARG A 39 27.09 -9.35 -11.70
C ARG A 39 27.46 -10.50 -12.64
N GLU A 40 26.87 -11.68 -12.43
CA GLU A 40 27.09 -12.87 -13.27
C GLU A 40 26.62 -12.67 -14.72
N ASN A 41 25.54 -11.91 -14.92
CA ASN A 41 24.97 -11.62 -16.24
C ASN A 41 25.57 -10.39 -16.93
N GLY A 42 26.61 -9.77 -16.36
CA GLY A 42 27.28 -8.60 -16.95
C GLY A 42 26.58 -7.25 -16.70
N GLY A 43 25.67 -7.18 -15.74
CA GLY A 43 24.97 -5.97 -15.32
C GLY A 43 23.44 -6.06 -15.40
N GLY A 44 22.78 -4.91 -15.29
CA GLY A 44 21.32 -4.76 -15.38
C GLY A 44 20.75 -3.87 -14.27
N ARG A 45 19.44 -3.65 -14.30
CA ARG A 45 18.73 -2.82 -13.31
C ARG A 45 18.28 -3.67 -12.12
N PHE A 46 18.50 -3.17 -10.91
CA PHE A 46 18.03 -3.72 -9.66
C PHE A 46 16.80 -2.95 -9.16
N ALA A 47 15.61 -3.50 -9.39
CA ALA A 47 14.38 -2.96 -8.82
C ALA A 47 13.88 -3.80 -7.64
N VAL A 48 13.29 -3.14 -6.63
CA VAL A 48 12.63 -3.81 -5.51
C VAL A 48 11.22 -3.30 -5.32
N GLY A 49 10.31 -4.18 -4.94
CA GLY A 49 8.92 -3.82 -4.73
C GLY A 49 8.29 -4.62 -3.60
N GLY A 50 7.30 -4.03 -2.94
CA GLY A 50 6.65 -4.68 -1.81
C GLY A 50 5.24 -4.19 -1.55
N PHE A 51 4.38 -5.14 -1.21
CA PHE A 51 3.00 -4.90 -0.77
C PHE A 51 2.93 -4.85 0.76
N SER A 52 2.25 -3.84 1.32
CA SER A 52 2.00 -3.70 2.76
C SER A 52 3.28 -3.82 3.61
N THR A 53 3.41 -4.86 4.44
CA THR A 53 4.63 -5.18 5.22
C THR A 53 5.85 -5.35 4.32
N GLY A 54 5.68 -5.94 3.13
CA GLY A 54 6.73 -6.05 2.12
C GLY A 54 7.22 -4.67 1.67
N GLY A 55 6.32 -3.70 1.49
CA GLY A 55 6.68 -2.32 1.14
C GLY A 55 7.47 -1.62 2.25
N ALA A 56 7.12 -1.89 3.51
CA ALA A 56 7.91 -1.42 4.65
C ALA A 56 9.30 -2.06 4.70
N LEU A 57 9.42 -3.35 4.38
CA LEU A 57 10.71 -4.05 4.37
C LEU A 57 11.61 -3.60 3.21
N THR A 58 11.06 -3.37 2.01
CA THR A 58 11.86 -2.87 0.88
C THR A 58 12.31 -1.43 1.11
N LEU A 59 11.46 -0.58 1.69
CA LEU A 59 11.86 0.75 2.15
C LEU A 59 12.99 0.66 3.19
N GLN A 60 12.86 -0.22 4.18
CA GLN A 60 13.90 -0.41 5.20
C GLN A 60 15.23 -0.82 4.57
N TYR A 61 15.20 -1.80 3.67
CA TYR A 61 16.38 -2.27 2.96
C TYR A 61 17.06 -1.12 2.22
N THR A 62 16.30 -0.31 1.48
CA THR A 62 16.81 0.83 0.72
C THR A 62 17.45 1.87 1.65
N LEU A 63 16.77 2.27 2.73
CA LEU A 63 17.30 3.24 3.68
C LEU A 63 18.58 2.76 4.36
N GLN A 64 18.62 1.48 4.75
CA GLN A 64 19.84 0.87 5.31
C GLN A 64 20.96 0.81 4.26
N ALA A 65 20.66 0.47 3.00
CA ALA A 65 21.65 0.46 1.94
C ALA A 65 22.24 1.86 1.70
N ILE A 66 21.42 2.91 1.72
CA ILE A 66 21.87 4.30 1.62
C ILE A 66 22.81 4.66 2.77
N ARG A 67 22.37 4.44 4.01
CA ARG A 67 23.13 4.75 5.23
C ARG A 67 24.46 3.99 5.28
N ASP A 68 24.43 2.70 4.95
CA ASP A 68 25.60 1.82 5.00
C ASP A 68 26.46 1.91 3.71
N ASN A 69 26.12 2.82 2.78
CA ASN A 69 26.78 3.00 1.48
C ASN A 69 26.90 1.70 0.64
N ARG A 70 25.85 0.87 0.68
CA ARG A 70 25.70 -0.36 -0.14
C ARG A 70 24.94 -0.06 -1.43
N THR A 71 24.86 -1.05 -2.33
CA THR A 71 24.08 -0.94 -3.56
C THR A 71 22.60 -0.72 -3.26
N VAL A 72 22.11 0.45 -3.67
CA VAL A 72 20.69 0.82 -3.59
C VAL A 72 19.94 0.28 -4.82
N PRO A 73 18.64 0.02 -4.72
CA PRO A 73 17.82 -0.26 -5.89
C PRO A 73 17.80 0.93 -6.85
N ASP A 74 17.67 0.69 -8.14
CA ASP A 74 17.44 1.71 -9.17
C ASP A 74 15.99 2.26 -9.12
N GLN A 75 15.05 1.45 -8.59
CA GLN A 75 13.64 1.82 -8.48
C GLN A 75 13.00 1.12 -7.28
N LEU A 76 12.17 1.85 -6.52
CA LEU A 76 11.40 1.34 -5.41
C LEU A 76 9.89 1.36 -5.73
N PHE A 77 9.23 0.19 -5.71
CA PHE A 77 7.79 0.05 -5.91
C PHE A 77 7.06 -0.22 -4.59
N LEU A 78 6.05 0.57 -4.26
CA LEU A 78 5.31 0.47 -3.00
C LEU A 78 3.82 0.29 -3.25
N PHE A 79 3.24 -0.82 -2.81
CA PHE A 79 1.81 -1.11 -2.97
C PHE A 79 1.16 -1.07 -1.59
N SER A 80 0.33 -0.05 -1.32
CA SER A 80 -0.24 0.22 0.00
C SER A 80 0.73 -0.04 1.15
N PRO A 81 1.94 0.57 1.14
CA PRO A 81 3.01 0.23 2.06
C PRO A 81 2.63 0.52 3.52
N ALA A 82 3.06 -0.35 4.44
CA ALA A 82 2.86 -0.13 5.87
C ALA A 82 3.85 0.94 6.39
N ILE A 83 3.54 2.23 6.23
CA ILE A 83 4.42 3.36 6.63
C ILE A 83 4.12 3.86 8.05
N ALA A 84 2.84 4.01 8.38
CA ALA A 84 2.42 4.33 9.74
C ALA A 84 1.21 3.49 10.12
N VAL A 85 1.50 2.39 10.81
CA VAL A 85 0.49 1.59 11.49
C VAL A 85 0.35 2.14 12.91
N THR A 86 -0.84 2.62 13.26
CA THR A 86 -1.10 3.01 14.65
C THR A 86 -1.26 1.75 15.51
N PRO A 87 -0.70 1.72 16.74
CA PRO A 87 -0.89 0.58 17.64
C PRO A 87 -2.37 0.23 17.84
N VAL A 88 -3.21 1.26 17.87
CA VAL A 88 -4.66 1.14 18.10
C VAL A 88 -5.40 0.56 16.90
N ALA A 89 -4.98 0.80 15.64
CA ALA A 89 -5.69 0.25 14.48
C ALA A 89 -5.65 -1.28 14.39
N PHE A 90 -4.58 -1.91 14.88
CA PHE A 90 -4.51 -3.37 14.96
C PHE A 90 -5.27 -3.92 16.17
N LEU A 91 -5.30 -3.15 17.26
CA LEU A 91 -6.01 -3.49 18.48
C LEU A 91 -7.49 -3.10 18.43
N ALA A 92 -7.97 -2.34 17.44
CA ALA A 92 -9.32 -1.77 17.39
C ALA A 92 -10.45 -2.81 17.23
N ASN A 93 -10.13 -4.08 16.96
CA ASN A 93 -11.04 -5.21 17.21
C ASN A 93 -11.11 -5.59 18.71
N TRP A 94 -10.96 -4.62 19.63
CA TRP A 94 -11.02 -4.83 21.08
C TRP A 94 -12.48 -4.89 21.57
N HIS A 95 -13.26 -5.86 21.09
CA HIS A 95 -14.47 -6.22 21.82
C HIS A 95 -14.08 -7.07 23.04
N LYS A 96 -14.02 -6.36 24.18
CA LYS A 96 -14.10 -6.82 25.59
C LYS A 96 -12.76 -6.87 26.35
N LEU A 97 -12.54 -5.79 27.11
CA LEU A 97 -11.83 -5.77 28.39
C LEU A 97 -12.11 -7.04 29.22
N VAL A 98 -11.15 -7.96 29.33
CA VAL A 98 -10.69 -8.67 30.57
C VAL A 98 -9.39 -9.41 30.21
N ALA A 99 -8.21 -8.86 30.55
CA ALA A 99 -6.92 -9.46 30.19
C ALA A 99 -5.93 -9.55 31.38
N TRP A 100 -6.42 -9.76 32.60
CA TRP A 100 -5.52 -9.95 33.76
C TRP A 100 -5.25 -11.42 34.11
N LEU A 101 -5.98 -12.41 33.58
CA LEU A 101 -5.80 -13.82 33.94
C LEU A 101 -4.79 -14.56 33.03
N PRO A 102 -3.62 -14.98 33.53
CA PRO A 102 -2.58 -15.61 32.73
C PRO A 102 -2.78 -17.13 32.68
N PHE A 103 -2.99 -17.71 31.48
CA PHE A 103 -2.59 -19.10 31.13
C PHE A 103 -2.85 -19.55 29.66
N TYR A 104 -3.61 -18.81 28.83
CA TYR A 104 -4.16 -19.37 27.58
C TYR A 104 -3.46 -18.91 26.29
N GLU A 105 -3.08 -19.87 25.42
CA GLU A 105 -2.51 -19.65 24.08
C GLU A 105 -3.36 -18.71 23.19
N LYS A 106 -4.67 -18.63 23.44
CA LYS A 106 -5.63 -17.76 22.74
C LYS A 106 -5.33 -16.26 22.89
N PHE A 107 -4.66 -15.83 23.96
CA PHE A 107 -4.32 -14.42 24.17
C PHE A 107 -3.24 -13.90 23.22
N ARG A 108 -2.49 -14.80 22.57
CA ARG A 108 -1.46 -14.47 21.57
C ARG A 108 -2.05 -14.00 20.24
N TRP A 109 -3.36 -14.13 20.06
CA TRP A 109 -4.08 -13.89 18.83
C TRP A 109 -5.01 -12.69 18.98
N THR A 110 -5.10 -11.89 17.92
CA THR A 110 -6.13 -10.85 17.80
C THR A 110 -7.43 -11.49 17.33
N ASP A 111 -7.33 -12.35 16.32
CA ASP A 111 -8.44 -13.13 15.78
C ASP A 111 -7.99 -14.58 15.56
N ILE A 112 -8.89 -15.52 15.84
CA ILE A 112 -8.75 -16.94 15.51
C ILE A 112 -9.98 -17.32 14.71
N THR A 113 -9.81 -17.64 13.44
CA THR A 113 -10.92 -17.96 12.53
C THR A 113 -10.59 -19.19 11.71
N ARG A 114 -11.56 -19.68 10.92
CA ARG A 114 -11.32 -20.76 9.98
C ARG A 114 -10.37 -20.28 8.88
N GLU A 115 -9.29 -21.03 8.67
CA GLU A 115 -8.36 -20.84 7.55
C GLU A 115 -8.97 -21.45 6.28
N ASP A 116 -9.83 -20.68 5.62
CA ASP A 116 -10.47 -21.01 4.34
C ASP A 116 -9.92 -20.19 3.17
N ASP A 117 -8.98 -19.28 3.42
CA ASP A 117 -8.25 -18.53 2.41
C ASP A 117 -6.90 -19.22 2.13
N PRO A 118 -6.63 -19.65 0.88
CA PRO A 118 -5.47 -20.49 0.56
C PRO A 118 -4.13 -19.75 0.58
N PHE A 119 -4.11 -18.42 0.52
CA PHE A 119 -2.86 -17.64 0.41
C PHE A 119 -2.67 -16.60 1.53
N LYS A 120 -3.70 -16.33 2.33
CA LYS A 120 -3.63 -15.38 3.45
C LYS A 120 -4.15 -16.01 4.73
N TYR A 121 -3.40 -15.86 5.82
CA TYR A 121 -3.92 -16.21 7.14
C TYR A 121 -5.05 -15.28 7.55
N LYS A 122 -6.16 -15.87 8.00
CA LYS A 122 -7.26 -15.12 8.60
C LYS A 122 -7.08 -15.01 10.11
N SER A 123 -6.49 -16.01 10.75
CA SER A 123 -6.04 -15.87 12.14
C SER A 123 -4.77 -15.02 12.20
N PHE A 124 -4.73 -14.06 13.12
CA PHE A 124 -3.64 -13.10 13.17
C PHE A 124 -3.04 -12.97 14.57
N PRO A 125 -1.74 -13.27 14.76
CA PRO A 125 -1.07 -13.10 16.04
C PRO A 125 -0.81 -11.63 16.39
N LYS A 126 -0.99 -11.26 17.66
CA LYS A 126 -0.62 -9.93 18.18
C LYS A 126 0.86 -9.62 17.94
N ASN A 127 1.73 -10.62 18.11
CA ASN A 127 3.16 -10.46 17.84
C ASN A 127 3.43 -9.98 16.40
N ALA A 128 2.70 -10.50 15.40
CA ALA A 128 2.91 -10.08 14.01
C ALA A 128 2.61 -8.58 13.82
N ALA A 129 1.56 -8.07 14.49
CA ALA A 129 1.23 -6.65 14.49
C ALA A 129 2.31 -5.82 15.17
N ASP A 130 2.76 -6.27 16.34
CA ASP A 130 3.83 -5.61 17.09
C ASP A 130 5.11 -5.53 16.26
N GLN A 131 5.48 -6.61 15.56
CA GLN A 131 6.64 -6.62 14.67
C GLN A 131 6.51 -5.65 13.49
N ILE A 132 5.33 -5.55 12.88
CA ILE A 132 5.07 -4.56 11.82
C ILE A 132 5.17 -3.14 12.39
N HIS A 133 4.61 -2.88 13.58
CA HIS A 133 4.70 -1.58 14.23
C HIS A 133 6.16 -1.20 14.51
N LEU A 134 6.96 -2.12 15.08
CA LEU A 134 8.40 -1.91 15.32
C LEU A 134 9.16 -1.64 14.02
N LEU A 135 8.86 -2.36 12.94
CA LEU A 135 9.41 -2.12 11.61
C LEU A 135 9.08 -0.70 11.13
N THR A 136 7.81 -0.27 11.20
CA THR A 136 7.42 1.08 10.76
C THR A 136 8.09 2.18 11.58
N LYS A 137 8.28 1.96 12.89
CA LYS A 137 8.98 2.88 13.78
C LYS A 137 10.46 2.99 13.41
N ALA A 138 11.12 1.85 13.17
CA ALA A 138 12.51 1.82 12.72
C ALA A 138 12.69 2.55 11.38
N ASN A 139 11.77 2.34 10.44
CA ASN A 139 11.79 3.02 9.15
C ASN A 139 11.63 4.53 9.27
N ARG A 140 10.76 5.01 10.19
CA ARG A 140 10.61 6.45 10.44
C ARG A 140 11.92 7.06 10.92
N SER A 141 12.62 6.40 11.84
CA SER A 141 13.93 6.87 12.32
C SER A 141 14.97 6.89 11.20
N LEU A 142 15.04 5.83 10.39
CA LEU A 142 15.96 5.78 9.24
C LEU A 142 15.62 6.83 8.18
N ALA A 143 14.33 7.06 7.90
CA ALA A 143 13.89 8.07 6.95
C ALA A 143 14.29 9.47 7.42
N GLN A 144 14.12 9.77 8.71
CA GLN A 144 14.58 11.02 9.30
C GLN A 144 16.09 11.21 9.15
N GLU A 145 16.87 10.19 9.50
CA GLU A 145 18.33 10.19 9.35
C GLU A 145 18.76 10.47 7.90
N VAL A 146 18.23 9.70 6.93
CA VAL A 146 18.55 9.87 5.50
C VAL A 146 18.07 11.23 4.98
N SER A 147 16.91 11.71 5.42
CA SER A 147 16.37 13.00 4.96
C SER A 147 17.15 14.21 5.47
N ALA A 148 17.80 14.09 6.63
CA ALA A 148 18.54 15.18 7.28
C ALA A 148 19.92 15.41 6.68
N ASP A 149 20.51 14.40 6.02
CA ASP A 149 21.79 14.50 5.34
C ASP A 149 21.57 14.58 3.80
N PRO A 150 21.85 15.73 3.15
CA PRO A 150 21.73 15.86 1.70
C PRO A 150 22.54 14.83 0.90
N ALA A 151 23.69 14.39 1.42
CA ALA A 151 24.55 13.40 0.76
C ALA A 151 23.97 11.98 0.83
N LEU A 152 23.17 11.68 1.84
CA LEU A 152 22.39 10.44 1.91
C LEU A 152 21.10 10.56 1.09
N ARG A 153 20.38 11.68 1.24
CA ARG A 153 19.11 11.93 0.57
C ARG A 153 19.24 11.84 -0.95
N ILE A 154 20.31 12.35 -1.54
CA ILE A 154 20.49 12.31 -3.01
C ILE A 154 20.63 10.88 -3.56
N LYS A 155 20.92 9.89 -2.70
CA LYS A 155 20.98 8.46 -3.06
C LYS A 155 19.62 7.78 -3.03
N MET A 156 18.55 8.46 -2.61
CA MET A 156 17.20 7.91 -2.63
C MET A 156 16.80 7.58 -4.08
N PRO A 157 16.44 6.32 -4.38
CA PRO A 157 15.95 5.99 -5.71
C PRO A 157 14.56 6.59 -5.94
N PRO A 158 14.16 6.76 -7.21
CA PRO A 158 12.77 7.08 -7.52
C PRO A 158 11.81 6.07 -6.89
N MET A 159 10.74 6.58 -6.27
CA MET A 159 9.70 5.76 -5.66
C MET A 159 8.44 5.84 -6.50
N LEU A 160 7.83 4.69 -6.82
CA LEU A 160 6.49 4.61 -7.39
C LEU A 160 5.57 3.93 -6.39
N ALA A 161 4.64 4.69 -5.81
CA ALA A 161 3.70 4.19 -4.81
C ALA A 161 2.25 4.24 -5.28
N PHE A 162 1.45 3.29 -4.81
CA PHE A 162 0.03 3.17 -5.11
C PHE A 162 -0.77 3.07 -3.81
N GLN A 163 -1.75 3.94 -3.61
CA GLN A 163 -2.51 4.04 -2.37
C GLN A 163 -3.98 4.43 -2.61
N SER A 164 -4.87 3.89 -1.76
CA SER A 164 -6.28 4.30 -1.62
C SER A 164 -6.46 5.17 -0.36
N PRO A 165 -7.31 6.22 -0.37
CA PRO A 165 -7.53 7.12 0.76
C PRO A 165 -8.32 6.45 1.89
N VAL A 166 -9.10 5.42 1.58
CA VAL A 166 -9.95 4.71 2.55
C VAL A 166 -9.26 3.48 3.13
N ASP A 167 -7.94 3.37 3.00
CA ASP A 167 -7.17 2.27 3.55
C ASP A 167 -7.29 2.23 5.09
N ALA A 168 -8.08 1.28 5.58
CA ALA A 168 -8.37 1.12 7.00
C ALA A 168 -7.13 0.78 7.84
N THR A 169 -6.00 0.40 7.22
CA THR A 169 -4.81 -0.11 7.91
C THR A 169 -3.67 0.90 8.00
N VAL A 170 -3.64 1.92 7.12
CA VAL A 170 -2.55 2.88 7.02
C VAL A 170 -3.10 4.30 6.98
N ARG A 171 -2.53 5.20 7.79
CA ARG A 171 -2.81 6.63 7.65
C ARG A 171 -2.26 7.10 6.32
N ALA A 172 -3.12 7.44 5.37
CA ALA A 172 -2.68 7.80 4.03
C ALA A 172 -1.84 9.10 4.01
N SER A 173 -2.03 9.99 4.99
CA SER A 173 -1.13 11.14 5.22
C SER A 173 0.32 10.74 5.49
N ALA A 174 0.56 9.59 6.12
CA ALA A 174 1.93 9.15 6.44
C ALA A 174 2.73 8.77 5.18
N LEU A 175 2.06 8.28 4.13
CA LEU A 175 2.74 8.02 2.86
C LEU A 175 3.12 9.33 2.16
N VAL A 176 2.24 10.33 2.22
CA VAL A 176 2.55 11.68 1.71
C VAL A 176 3.70 12.31 2.50
N ASP A 177 3.69 12.20 3.82
CA ASP A 177 4.79 12.69 4.67
C ASP A 177 6.12 12.00 4.32
N LEU A 178 6.10 10.69 4.09
CA LEU A 178 7.28 9.95 3.65
C LEU A 178 7.80 10.45 2.30
N PHE A 179 6.91 10.67 1.33
CA PHE A 179 7.29 11.21 0.03
C PHE A 179 7.80 12.65 0.12
N ASN A 180 7.24 13.48 1.02
CA ASN A 180 7.76 14.81 1.31
C ASN A 180 9.19 14.73 1.88
N GLN A 181 9.45 13.75 2.76
CA GLN A 181 10.76 13.53 3.38
C GLN A 181 11.80 12.89 2.47
N LEU A 182 11.42 12.01 1.54
CA LEU A 182 12.36 11.16 0.82
C LEU A 182 12.21 11.18 -0.70
N GLY A 183 11.08 11.69 -1.21
CA GLY A 183 10.80 11.78 -2.64
C GLY A 183 11.78 12.67 -3.37
N ASN A 184 11.84 12.45 -4.68
CA ASN A 184 12.63 13.19 -5.64
C ASN A 184 11.80 13.46 -6.92
N ALA A 185 12.35 14.23 -7.86
CA ALA A 185 11.64 14.67 -9.07
C ALA A 185 11.19 13.52 -9.99
N HIS A 186 11.73 12.31 -9.80
CA HIS A 186 11.36 11.09 -10.55
C HIS A 186 10.41 10.19 -9.76
N SER A 187 10.09 10.54 -8.51
CA SER A 187 9.15 9.80 -7.69
C SER A 187 7.72 10.15 -8.08
N GLU A 188 6.85 9.16 -7.98
CA GLU A 188 5.44 9.27 -8.30
C GLU A 188 4.59 8.61 -7.19
N LEU A 189 3.62 9.36 -6.68
CA LEU A 189 2.59 8.83 -5.80
C LEU A 189 1.28 8.77 -6.58
N VAL A 190 0.71 7.58 -6.69
CA VAL A 190 -0.59 7.34 -7.31
C VAL A 190 -1.64 7.18 -6.22
N TRP A 191 -2.64 8.04 -6.28
CA TRP A 191 -3.75 8.14 -5.35
C TRP A 191 -5.05 7.74 -6.06
N PHE A 192 -5.56 6.55 -5.76
CA PHE A 192 -6.85 6.10 -6.26
C PHE A 192 -7.95 6.62 -5.36
N ASP A 193 -8.72 7.59 -5.84
CA ASP A 193 -9.81 8.19 -5.06
C ASP A 193 -10.94 7.17 -4.79
N ILE A 194 -12.00 7.59 -4.08
CA ILE A 194 -13.23 6.79 -4.03
C ILE A 194 -14.02 6.91 -5.34
N ASN A 195 -14.98 6.02 -5.56
CA ASN A 195 -15.97 6.18 -6.61
C ASN A 195 -17.04 7.19 -6.17
N TYR A 196 -17.07 8.37 -6.78
CA TYR A 196 -17.99 9.44 -6.41
C TYR A 196 -19.47 9.15 -6.68
N ALA A 197 -19.80 8.11 -7.45
CA ALA A 197 -21.17 7.59 -7.53
C ALA A 197 -21.72 7.12 -6.16
N TYR A 198 -20.83 6.90 -5.17
CA TYR A 198 -21.16 6.49 -3.81
C TYR A 198 -20.73 7.49 -2.73
N ALA A 199 -20.26 8.69 -3.10
CA ALA A 199 -19.72 9.67 -2.14
C ALA A 199 -20.73 10.04 -1.05
N GLY A 200 -22.03 10.15 -1.38
CA GLY A 200 -23.10 10.43 -0.42
C GLY A 200 -23.34 9.34 0.63
N ARG A 201 -22.67 8.18 0.52
CA ARG A 201 -22.76 7.04 1.45
C ARG A 201 -21.48 6.82 2.26
N VAL A 202 -20.51 7.72 2.14
CA VAL A 202 -19.22 7.65 2.83
C VAL A 202 -18.99 8.92 3.63
N THR A 203 -18.96 8.81 4.95
CA THR A 203 -18.60 9.93 5.82
C THR A 203 -17.15 10.38 5.58
N GLU A 204 -16.92 11.69 5.44
CA GLU A 204 -15.59 12.27 5.20
C GLU A 204 -14.51 11.81 6.18
N LYS A 205 -14.88 11.52 7.44
CA LYS A 205 -13.96 11.00 8.47
C LYS A 205 -13.37 9.62 8.14
N LYS A 206 -14.00 8.86 7.24
CA LYS A 206 -13.56 7.54 6.80
C LYS A 206 -12.64 7.60 5.57
N ILE A 207 -12.48 8.79 4.98
CA ILE A 207 -11.63 9.04 3.82
C ILE A 207 -10.44 9.87 4.29
N SER A 208 -9.22 9.39 4.06
CA SER A 208 -8.05 10.24 4.25
C SER A 208 -8.04 11.33 3.19
N THR A 209 -8.21 12.58 3.60
CA THR A 209 -8.11 13.73 2.70
C THR A 209 -6.70 14.28 2.68
N LEU A 210 -6.23 14.65 1.48
CA LEU A 210 -4.98 15.38 1.33
C LEU A 210 -5.27 16.87 1.51
N THR A 211 -4.60 17.51 2.46
CA THR A 211 -4.78 18.95 2.69
C THR A 211 -4.10 19.75 1.57
N PRO A 212 -4.59 20.97 1.25
CA PRO A 212 -3.93 21.85 0.27
C PRO A 212 -2.43 22.04 0.56
N ASP A 213 -2.04 22.18 1.82
CA ASP A 213 -0.63 22.29 2.21
C ASP A 213 0.18 21.01 1.90
N SER A 214 -0.40 19.84 2.18
CA SER A 214 0.22 18.56 1.85
C SER A 214 0.42 18.41 0.34
N LEU A 215 -0.55 18.87 -0.45
CA LEU A 215 -0.50 18.86 -1.91
C LEU A 215 0.54 19.84 -2.46
N ASN A 216 0.56 21.07 -1.95
CA ASN A 216 1.52 22.09 -2.37
C ASN A 216 2.96 21.64 -2.10
N HIS A 217 3.21 21.05 -0.93
CA HIS A 217 4.54 20.51 -0.60
C HIS A 217 4.89 19.30 -1.47
N ALA A 218 3.95 18.38 -1.69
CA ALA A 218 4.13 17.22 -2.55
C ALA A 218 4.60 17.62 -3.96
N TYR A 219 3.94 18.61 -4.55
CA TYR A 219 4.16 19.02 -5.94
C TYR A 219 5.49 19.70 -6.20
N ALA A 220 6.12 20.23 -5.15
CA ALA A 220 7.46 20.79 -5.25
C ALA A 220 8.54 19.71 -5.41
N ILE A 221 8.26 18.48 -4.97
CA ILE A 221 9.28 17.44 -4.76
C ILE A 221 9.10 16.26 -5.72
N TYR A 222 7.87 15.78 -5.91
CA TYR A 222 7.55 14.58 -6.69
C TYR A 222 6.22 14.76 -7.44
N ARG A 223 5.89 13.81 -8.31
CA ARG A 223 4.64 13.84 -9.07
C ARG A 223 3.52 13.13 -8.30
N LEU A 224 2.42 13.81 -8.03
CA LEU A 224 1.20 13.19 -7.50
C LEU A 224 0.23 12.95 -8.65
N ILE A 225 -0.36 11.77 -8.70
CA ILE A 225 -1.33 11.37 -9.72
C ILE A 225 -2.61 10.93 -9.02
N PHE A 226 -3.72 11.59 -9.33
CA PHE A 226 -5.05 11.25 -8.87
C PHE A 226 -5.79 10.48 -9.94
N ALA A 227 -6.26 9.29 -9.60
CA ALA A 227 -7.27 8.60 -10.39
C ALA A 227 -8.63 8.85 -9.73
N SER A 228 -9.46 9.72 -10.32
CA SER A 228 -10.72 10.15 -9.73
C SER A 228 -11.82 10.36 -10.77
N ASN A 229 -13.08 10.15 -10.35
CA ASN A 229 -14.27 10.49 -11.11
C ASN A 229 -15.10 11.61 -10.47
N ARG A 230 -14.53 12.39 -9.53
CA ARG A 230 -15.22 13.47 -8.80
C ARG A 230 -15.92 14.51 -9.66
N ASN A 231 -15.35 14.82 -10.83
CA ASN A 231 -15.89 15.81 -11.76
C ASN A 231 -16.61 15.16 -12.97
N GLN A 232 -17.02 13.90 -12.84
CA GLN A 232 -17.79 13.17 -13.84
C GLN A 232 -19.25 13.06 -13.41
N THR A 233 -20.08 12.39 -14.21
CA THR A 233 -21.46 12.08 -13.81
C THR A 233 -21.45 11.23 -12.53
N GLU A 234 -22.32 11.55 -11.57
CA GLU A 234 -22.50 10.79 -10.33
C GLU A 234 -23.28 9.47 -10.56
N GLN A 235 -22.97 8.76 -11.65
CA GLN A 235 -23.62 7.49 -11.99
C GLN A 235 -22.63 6.32 -11.87
N PRO A 236 -23.09 5.14 -11.40
CA PRO A 236 -22.27 3.93 -11.41
C PRO A 236 -21.71 3.64 -12.81
N GLY A 237 -20.43 3.25 -12.89
CA GLY A 237 -19.75 3.03 -14.17
C GLY A 237 -19.18 4.31 -14.82
N ALA A 238 -19.24 5.45 -14.13
CA ALA A 238 -18.60 6.68 -14.61
C ALA A 238 -17.11 6.46 -14.93
N PRO A 239 -16.60 7.08 -16.01
CA PRO A 239 -15.19 7.00 -16.36
C PRO A 239 -14.34 7.59 -15.24
N VAL A 240 -13.19 7.00 -15.02
CA VAL A 240 -12.14 7.52 -14.14
C VAL A 240 -11.16 8.27 -15.01
N LYS A 241 -10.85 9.50 -14.60
CA LYS A 241 -9.83 10.31 -15.23
C LYS A 241 -8.59 10.36 -14.35
N CYS A 242 -7.43 10.27 -14.97
CA CYS A 242 -6.17 10.52 -14.29
C CYS A 242 -5.81 12.00 -14.37
N TYR A 243 -5.47 12.60 -13.24
CA TYR A 243 -4.97 13.96 -13.13
C TYR A 243 -3.58 13.92 -12.51
N ALA A 244 -2.58 14.50 -13.15
CA ALA A 244 -1.25 14.64 -12.58
C ALA A 244 -1.04 16.07 -12.07
N SER A 245 -0.33 16.20 -10.96
CA SER A 245 0.25 17.47 -10.55
C SER A 245 1.24 17.95 -11.63
N GLU A 246 0.99 19.12 -12.21
CA GLU A 246 1.93 19.74 -13.13
C GLU A 246 2.82 20.71 -12.36
N ARG A 247 4.13 20.44 -12.33
CA ARG A 247 5.09 21.34 -11.72
C ARG A 247 5.29 22.53 -12.65
N GLN A 248 4.70 23.69 -12.33
CA GLN A 248 5.01 24.94 -13.01
C GLN A 248 6.04 25.73 -12.18
N PRO A 249 7.30 25.86 -12.63
CA PRO A 249 8.35 26.56 -11.88
C PRO A 249 8.02 28.03 -11.55
N GLN A 250 7.05 28.62 -12.25
CA GLN A 250 6.68 30.03 -12.14
C GLN A 250 5.28 30.26 -11.54
N ASN A 251 4.51 29.21 -11.27
CA ASN A 251 3.19 29.33 -10.65
C ASN A 251 3.03 28.25 -9.55
N PRO A 252 3.07 28.63 -8.26
CA PRO A 252 2.93 27.70 -7.15
C PRO A 252 1.48 27.25 -6.93
N GLU A 253 0.51 27.69 -7.73
CA GLU A 253 -0.86 27.21 -7.63
C GLU A 253 -1.02 25.75 -8.08
N LEU A 254 -1.88 25.05 -7.35
CA LEU A 254 -2.27 23.65 -7.54
C LEU A 254 -2.89 23.42 -8.92
N ASN A 255 -2.09 23.19 -9.95
CA ASN A 255 -2.58 22.83 -11.28
C ASN A 255 -2.53 21.31 -11.48
N LEU A 256 -3.71 20.70 -11.39
CA LEU A 256 -3.93 19.32 -11.82
C LEU A 256 -4.24 19.31 -13.31
N ARG A 257 -3.39 18.64 -14.09
CA ARG A 257 -3.60 18.46 -15.52
C ARG A 257 -4.14 17.07 -15.79
N GLU A 258 -5.25 16.99 -16.52
CA GLU A 258 -5.75 15.71 -17.03
C GLU A 258 -4.67 15.05 -17.87
N MET A 259 -4.30 13.83 -17.51
CA MET A 259 -3.37 13.03 -18.28
C MET A 259 -4.12 12.45 -19.46
N PRO A 260 -3.58 12.55 -20.69
CA PRO A 260 -4.10 11.77 -21.81
C PRO A 260 -3.82 10.30 -21.51
N ASP A 261 -4.82 9.60 -20.98
CA ASP A 261 -4.71 8.17 -20.70
C ASP A 261 -4.71 7.40 -22.02
N LEU A 262 -3.79 6.42 -22.16
CA LEU A 262 -3.74 5.53 -23.32
C LEU A 262 -4.94 4.58 -23.38
N GLN A 263 -5.65 4.40 -22.25
CA GLN A 263 -6.83 3.55 -22.12
C GLN A 263 -7.85 4.21 -21.17
N PRO A 264 -9.16 4.18 -21.50
CA PRO A 264 -10.19 4.67 -20.60
C PRO A 264 -10.23 3.80 -19.33
N LEU A 265 -10.09 4.44 -18.18
CA LEU A 265 -10.30 3.81 -16.88
C LEU A 265 -11.76 4.01 -16.47
N SER A 266 -12.34 3.05 -15.76
CA SER A 266 -13.68 3.20 -15.19
C SER A 266 -13.79 2.37 -13.91
N TRP A 267 -14.61 2.86 -12.99
CA TRP A 267 -15.00 2.04 -11.84
C TRP A 267 -15.96 0.95 -12.30
N PRO A 268 -15.82 -0.30 -11.82
CA PRO A 268 -16.91 -1.26 -11.88
C PRO A 268 -18.17 -0.65 -11.26
N ALA A 269 -19.33 -0.92 -11.85
CA ALA A 269 -20.60 -0.34 -11.44
C ALA A 269 -21.02 -0.69 -10.00
N ARG A 270 -20.28 -1.57 -9.33
CA ARG A 270 -20.53 -2.03 -7.96
C ARG A 270 -19.34 -1.76 -7.03
N ALA A 271 -18.31 -1.06 -7.50
CA ALA A 271 -17.12 -0.76 -6.71
C ALA A 271 -17.22 0.67 -6.14
N PHE A 272 -17.16 0.82 -4.81
CA PHE A 272 -17.22 2.14 -4.16
C PHE A 272 -15.84 2.71 -3.81
N ALA A 273 -14.81 1.86 -3.64
CA ALA A 273 -13.42 2.28 -3.41
C ALA A 273 -12.46 1.09 -3.62
N LEU A 274 -11.15 1.34 -3.71
CA LEU A 274 -10.16 0.27 -3.62
C LEU A 274 -9.88 -0.10 -2.17
N SER A 275 -9.70 -1.40 -1.90
CA SER A 275 -9.22 -1.89 -0.62
C SER A 275 -7.70 -1.95 -0.56
N HIS A 276 -7.15 -1.96 0.65
CA HIS A 276 -5.73 -2.16 0.94
C HIS A 276 -5.18 -3.40 0.23
N VAL A 277 -5.93 -4.51 0.25
CA VAL A 277 -5.42 -5.79 -0.28
C VAL A 277 -5.46 -5.89 -1.79
N CYS A 278 -6.32 -5.10 -2.46
CA CYS A 278 -6.59 -5.32 -3.87
C CYS A 278 -5.55 -4.68 -4.79
N ILE A 279 -4.80 -3.67 -4.32
CA ILE A 279 -3.90 -2.86 -5.15
C ILE A 279 -3.00 -3.68 -6.10
N PRO A 280 -2.31 -4.76 -5.65
CA PRO A 280 -1.43 -5.54 -6.51
C PRO A 280 -2.11 -6.73 -7.21
N ILE A 281 -3.43 -6.90 -7.13
CA ILE A 281 -4.15 -8.09 -7.59
C ILE A 281 -4.86 -7.81 -8.92
N SER A 282 -4.65 -8.67 -9.90
CA SER A 282 -5.27 -8.59 -11.22
C SER A 282 -6.76 -9.01 -11.18
N PRO A 283 -7.65 -8.37 -11.96
CA PRO A 283 -9.00 -8.87 -12.19
C PRO A 283 -9.04 -10.31 -12.74
N ASN A 284 -7.97 -10.75 -13.40
CA ASN A 284 -7.83 -12.10 -13.95
C ASN A 284 -7.16 -13.09 -12.98
N ASP A 285 -6.91 -12.70 -11.74
CA ASP A 285 -6.32 -13.60 -10.75
C ASP A 285 -7.28 -14.79 -10.49
N PRO A 286 -6.79 -16.05 -10.52
CA PRO A 286 -7.66 -17.23 -10.43
C PRO A 286 -8.31 -17.42 -9.06
N VAL A 287 -7.85 -16.69 -8.03
CA VAL A 287 -8.28 -16.85 -6.64
C VAL A 287 -9.07 -15.62 -6.19
N TYR A 288 -8.54 -14.43 -6.46
CA TYR A 288 -9.08 -13.16 -5.96
C TYR A 288 -9.63 -12.24 -7.06
N GLY A 289 -9.53 -12.65 -8.33
CA GLY A 289 -10.00 -11.89 -9.47
C GLY A 289 -11.52 -11.74 -9.52
N GLU A 290 -11.99 -10.92 -10.45
CA GLU A 290 -13.40 -10.54 -10.61
C GLU A 290 -14.36 -11.74 -10.74
N TYR A 291 -13.90 -12.79 -11.42
CA TYR A 291 -14.67 -14.00 -11.68
C TYR A 291 -14.22 -15.18 -10.82
N ALA A 292 -13.43 -14.94 -9.76
CA ALA A 292 -12.92 -15.99 -8.89
C ALA A 292 -13.77 -16.12 -7.62
N SER A 293 -13.82 -17.32 -7.04
CA SER A 293 -14.70 -17.63 -5.91
C SER A 293 -14.48 -16.77 -4.65
N LEU A 294 -13.25 -16.29 -4.42
CA LEU A 294 -12.97 -15.36 -3.31
C LEU A 294 -13.01 -13.88 -3.72
N GLY A 295 -13.06 -13.58 -5.02
CA GLY A 295 -13.17 -12.22 -5.56
C GLY A 295 -14.58 -11.83 -6.02
N GLU A 296 -15.51 -12.79 -6.05
CA GLU A 296 -16.91 -12.56 -6.40
C GLU A 296 -17.56 -11.45 -5.58
N ILE A 297 -18.45 -10.72 -6.25
CA ILE A 297 -19.11 -9.54 -5.67
C ILE A 297 -19.97 -9.97 -4.46
N PRO A 298 -19.98 -9.18 -3.38
CA PRO A 298 -20.58 -9.59 -2.12
C PRO A 298 -22.10 -9.69 -2.22
N LEU A 299 -22.74 -10.42 -1.30
CA LEU A 299 -24.19 -10.68 -1.28
C LEU A 299 -25.07 -9.41 -1.33
N ASN A 300 -24.54 -8.26 -0.90
CA ASN A 300 -25.22 -6.95 -0.93
C ASN A 300 -25.01 -6.17 -2.26
N GLY A 301 -24.28 -6.74 -3.21
CA GLY A 301 -24.07 -6.18 -4.55
C GLY A 301 -23.09 -5.01 -4.63
N LEU A 302 -22.34 -4.67 -3.58
CA LEU A 302 -21.32 -3.60 -3.59
C LEU A 302 -19.99 -4.07 -2.99
N SER A 303 -18.87 -3.56 -3.53
CA SER A 303 -17.51 -3.94 -3.15
C SER A 303 -16.59 -2.72 -2.98
N GLY A 304 -15.69 -2.75 -2.01
CA GLY A 304 -14.71 -1.72 -1.75
C GLY A 304 -13.87 -1.99 -0.51
N GLU A 305 -13.47 -0.99 0.28
CA GLU A 305 -12.80 -1.25 1.57
C GLU A 305 -13.80 -1.44 2.72
N LYS A 306 -13.46 -2.33 3.65
CA LYS A 306 -14.29 -2.68 4.81
C LYS A 306 -14.59 -1.45 5.67
N GLY A 307 -15.86 -1.28 6.06
CA GLY A 307 -16.28 -0.27 7.05
C GLY A 307 -16.40 1.16 6.51
N VAL A 308 -16.24 1.34 5.19
CA VAL A 308 -16.28 2.65 4.53
C VAL A 308 -17.71 3.15 4.31
N LEU A 309 -18.63 2.28 3.88
CA LEU A 309 -20.04 2.64 3.70
C LEU A 309 -20.74 2.79 5.06
N ASP A 310 -21.54 3.84 5.22
CA ASP A 310 -22.22 4.15 6.49
C ASP A 310 -23.49 3.34 6.73
N ASP A 311 -24.10 2.83 5.66
CA ASP A 311 -25.42 2.19 5.68
C ASP A 311 -25.37 0.66 5.77
N LEU A 312 -24.17 0.08 5.95
CA LEU A 312 -23.99 -1.35 6.08
C LEU A 312 -23.46 -1.70 7.48
N ALA A 313 -24.06 -2.71 8.09
CA ALA A 313 -23.64 -3.21 9.40
C ALA A 313 -22.22 -3.80 9.37
N ASP A 314 -21.44 -3.52 10.42
CA ASP A 314 -20.05 -3.97 10.60
C ASP A 314 -19.90 -5.49 10.46
N ASP A 315 -20.93 -6.24 10.87
CA ASP A 315 -20.99 -7.70 10.86
C ASP A 315 -20.89 -8.31 9.45
N THR A 316 -21.14 -7.52 8.40
CA THR A 316 -21.04 -7.94 6.98
C THR A 316 -19.83 -7.35 6.26
N ALA A 317 -19.00 -6.58 6.95
CA ALA A 317 -18.04 -5.69 6.31
C ALA A 317 -16.85 -6.43 5.64
N GLU A 318 -16.52 -7.65 6.06
CA GLU A 318 -15.55 -8.49 5.32
C GLU A 318 -16.08 -8.91 3.94
N PHE A 319 -17.40 -9.11 3.82
CA PHE A 319 -17.99 -9.45 2.54
C PHE A 319 -17.88 -8.28 1.59
N GLN A 320 -17.96 -7.04 2.05
CA GLN A 320 -17.82 -5.85 1.20
C GLN A 320 -16.43 -5.70 0.54
N ARG A 321 -15.42 -6.48 0.93
CA ARG A 321 -14.05 -6.18 0.56
C ARG A 321 -13.73 -6.57 -0.89
N ILE A 322 -13.50 -5.58 -1.75
CA ILE A 322 -12.97 -5.84 -3.10
C ILE A 322 -11.56 -6.43 -2.99
N ARG A 323 -11.26 -7.49 -3.75
CA ARG A 323 -9.97 -8.21 -3.67
C ARG A 323 -9.08 -8.05 -4.89
N TYR A 324 -9.61 -7.55 -6.00
CA TYR A 324 -8.84 -7.25 -7.21
C TYR A 324 -8.88 -5.75 -7.52
N ASN A 325 -7.90 -5.28 -8.30
CA ASN A 325 -7.82 -3.89 -8.71
C ASN A 325 -8.35 -3.73 -10.15
N PRO A 326 -9.48 -3.05 -10.38
CA PRO A 326 -9.97 -2.78 -11.74
C PRO A 326 -8.99 -1.95 -12.58
N PHE A 327 -8.07 -1.22 -11.95
CA PHE A 327 -7.04 -0.43 -12.62
C PHE A 327 -5.69 -1.16 -12.77
N PHE A 328 -5.64 -2.48 -12.55
CA PHE A 328 -4.41 -3.26 -12.56
C PHE A 328 -3.62 -3.14 -13.87
N ALA A 329 -4.30 -3.14 -15.03
CA ALA A 329 -3.65 -3.01 -16.33
C ALA A 329 -2.87 -1.68 -16.44
N TRP A 330 -3.44 -0.60 -15.93
CA TRP A 330 -2.80 0.71 -15.90
C TRP A 330 -1.63 0.76 -14.91
N ILE A 331 -1.77 0.20 -13.71
CA ILE A 331 -0.66 0.03 -12.76
C ILE A 331 0.49 -0.73 -13.41
N LYS A 332 0.20 -1.85 -14.09
CA LYS A 332 1.20 -2.67 -14.78
C LYS A 332 1.98 -1.87 -15.82
N GLN A 333 1.27 -1.10 -16.65
CA GLN A 333 1.90 -0.23 -17.65
C GLN A 333 2.83 0.81 -17.02
N ARG A 334 2.44 1.41 -15.88
CA ARG A 334 3.32 2.34 -15.16
C ARG A 334 4.58 1.66 -14.60
N ILE A 335 4.44 0.47 -14.04
CA ILE A 335 5.58 -0.31 -13.54
C ILE A 335 6.52 -0.65 -14.69
N GLU A 336 5.98 -1.16 -15.81
CA GLU A 336 6.76 -1.48 -17.01
C GLU A 336 7.49 -0.25 -17.54
N TYR A 337 6.83 0.92 -17.57
CA TYR A 337 7.44 2.17 -17.96
C TYR A 337 8.61 2.55 -17.04
N ALA A 338 8.41 2.51 -15.71
CA ALA A 338 9.42 2.87 -14.71
C ALA A 338 10.59 1.87 -14.63
N VAL A 339 10.39 0.60 -14.98
CA VAL A 339 11.48 -0.38 -15.10
C VAL A 339 12.34 -0.10 -16.34
N ASN A 340 11.72 0.40 -17.41
CA ASN A 340 12.39 0.60 -18.70
C ASN A 340 13.00 1.99 -18.90
N HIS A 341 12.62 3.00 -18.10
CA HIS A 341 13.08 4.40 -18.21
C HIS A 341 13.67 4.92 -16.90
#